data_AF-A0A962DIB1-F1
#
_entry.id   AF-A0A962DIB1-F1
#
_cell.length_a   1.000
_cell.length_b   1.000
_cell.length_c   1.000
_cell.angle_alpha   90.00
_cell.angle_beta   90.00
_cell.angle_gamma   90.00
#
_symmetry.space_group_name_H-M   'P 1'
#
loop_
_entity.id
_entity.type
_entity.pdbx_description
1 polymer ?
#
loop_
_entity_poly.entity_id
_entity_poly.type
_entity_poly.pdbx_seq_one_letter_code
_entity_poly.pdbx_strand_id
1 'polypeptide(L)'
;MRFPIPVALLAISLCSTAIARPLDPEVPEDAVRIQQKMTCSTKEGKVIIHWWEGAMYSHVPGEKDRHLFDIQGMNIRHCKNFSDSKRGYGFQSFSREVMIHLDPATGKIIDRWKNPWTGEELEVVHVANDPVNMRTPIYARDESGKPYELQLKISGKTAMARSVYPLFYANPLAGQYQDWIGGNYHAVELFGNFYDTDDLFDPKRDTVRQNPLAWSRISAFLPWMKMGSRVGEIYTSTIGGRVASVDELAEPLRSILRERYPQYLTPPPLGDPRPNETSWTVFKKYLDAQPR
;
A
#
# COMPACT_ATOMS: atom_id res chain seq x y z
N MET A 1 -42.57 -71.10 23.04
CA MET A 1 -41.27 -70.41 23.26
C MET A 1 -41.15 -69.28 22.26
N ARG A 2 -41.18 -68.01 22.71
CA ARG A 2 -40.98 -66.82 21.87
C ARG A 2 -39.52 -66.37 22.00
N PHE A 3 -38.79 -66.30 20.90
CA PHE A 3 -37.45 -65.71 20.85
C PHE A 3 -37.56 -64.20 20.62
N PRO A 4 -36.80 -63.35 21.34
CA PRO A 4 -36.78 -61.91 21.08
C PRO A 4 -35.79 -61.59 19.95
N ILE A 5 -36.22 -60.76 19.02
CA ILE A 5 -35.38 -60.16 17.97
C ILE A 5 -34.69 -58.94 18.57
N PRO A 6 -33.35 -58.79 18.49
CA PRO A 6 -32.68 -57.59 18.99
C PRO A 6 -32.82 -56.46 17.96
N VAL A 7 -33.41 -55.35 18.38
CA VAL A 7 -33.41 -54.10 17.62
C VAL A 7 -32.07 -53.41 17.88
N ALA A 8 -31.20 -53.40 16.88
CA ALA A 8 -29.99 -52.59 16.90
C ALA A 8 -30.34 -51.12 16.65
N LEU A 9 -30.19 -50.28 17.67
CA LEU A 9 -30.25 -48.82 17.49
C LEU A 9 -28.98 -48.35 16.78
N LEU A 10 -29.13 -47.94 15.52
CA LEU A 10 -28.10 -47.24 14.78
C LEU A 10 -28.03 -45.78 15.27
N ALA A 11 -27.04 -45.45 16.10
CA ALA A 11 -26.79 -44.06 16.50
C ALA A 11 -26.17 -43.29 15.32
N ILE A 12 -26.98 -42.54 14.59
CA ILE A 12 -26.52 -41.60 13.56
C ILE A 12 -25.92 -40.40 14.29
N SER A 13 -24.59 -40.35 14.39
CA SER A 13 -23.86 -39.19 14.89
C SER A 13 -23.96 -38.08 13.83
N LEU A 14 -24.91 -37.16 14.01
CA LEU A 14 -24.99 -35.92 13.26
C LEU A 14 -23.77 -35.06 13.62
N CYS A 15 -22.71 -35.17 12.81
CA CYS A 15 -21.62 -34.20 12.81
C CYS A 15 -22.19 -32.86 12.31
N SER A 16 -22.65 -32.02 13.22
CA SER A 16 -22.98 -30.63 12.92
C SER A 16 -21.69 -29.93 12.49
N THR A 17 -21.47 -29.80 11.19
CA THR A 17 -20.44 -28.90 10.66
C THR A 17 -20.85 -27.49 11.05
N ALA A 18 -20.25 -26.94 12.11
CA ALA A 18 -20.45 -25.56 12.49
C ALA A 18 -20.11 -24.67 11.29
N ILE A 19 -21.13 -24.06 10.69
CA ILE A 19 -20.93 -23.08 9.63
C ILE A 19 -20.21 -21.91 10.28
N ALA A 20 -18.96 -21.66 9.88
CA ALA A 20 -18.21 -20.52 10.37
C ALA A 20 -19.01 -19.25 10.09
N ARG A 21 -19.33 -18.49 11.15
CA ARG A 21 -20.06 -17.22 11.03
C ARG A 21 -19.25 -16.20 10.23
N PRO A 22 -19.89 -15.27 9.50
CA PRO A 22 -19.20 -14.12 8.93
C PRO A 22 -18.39 -13.34 9.98
N LEU A 23 -17.29 -12.74 9.55
CA LEU A 23 -16.51 -11.82 10.37
C LEU A 23 -17.36 -10.58 10.68
N ASP A 24 -17.37 -10.17 11.94
CA ASP A 24 -18.15 -9.03 12.42
C ASP A 24 -17.21 -7.83 12.68
N PRO A 25 -17.33 -6.71 11.94
CA PRO A 25 -16.45 -5.56 12.13
C PRO A 25 -16.56 -4.89 13.51
N GLU A 26 -17.63 -5.16 14.27
CA GLU A 26 -17.81 -4.65 15.63
C GLU A 26 -17.13 -5.52 16.70
N VAL A 27 -16.73 -6.75 16.34
CA VAL A 27 -15.95 -7.63 17.21
C VAL A 27 -14.46 -7.34 17.00
N PRO A 28 -13.69 -6.89 18.02
CA PRO A 28 -12.33 -6.39 17.80
C PRO A 28 -11.37 -7.42 17.17
N GLU A 29 -11.54 -8.69 17.53
CA GLU A 29 -10.82 -9.83 16.98
C GLU A 29 -11.08 -10.01 15.47
N ASP A 30 -12.32 -9.83 15.03
CA ASP A 30 -12.70 -9.93 13.63
C ASP A 30 -12.33 -8.64 12.87
N ALA A 31 -12.50 -7.47 13.50
CA ALA A 31 -12.12 -6.17 12.97
C ALA A 31 -10.65 -6.13 12.54
N VAL A 32 -9.74 -6.67 13.35
CA VAL A 32 -8.32 -6.76 12.99
C VAL A 32 -8.07 -7.79 11.89
N ARG A 33 -8.79 -8.90 11.86
CA ARG A 33 -8.72 -9.86 10.74
C ARG A 33 -9.21 -9.24 9.43
N ILE A 34 -10.29 -8.47 9.48
CA ILE A 34 -10.83 -7.72 8.32
C ILE A 34 -9.80 -6.70 7.86
N GLN A 35 -9.23 -5.90 8.78
CA GLN A 35 -8.16 -4.95 8.46
C GLN A 35 -6.93 -5.66 7.84
N GLN A 36 -6.58 -6.84 8.33
CA GLN A 36 -5.51 -7.63 7.73
C GLN A 36 -5.85 -8.10 6.31
N LYS A 37 -7.09 -8.55 6.04
CA LYS A 37 -7.53 -8.91 4.68
C LYS A 37 -7.47 -7.72 3.73
N MET A 38 -7.80 -6.52 4.21
CA MET A 38 -7.70 -5.25 3.48
C MET A 38 -6.24 -4.87 3.18
N THR A 39 -5.32 -5.20 4.07
CA THR A 39 -3.89 -4.89 3.90
C THR A 39 -3.14 -5.96 3.10
N CYS A 40 -3.32 -7.24 3.41
CA CYS A 40 -2.53 -8.38 2.95
C CYS A 40 -3.36 -9.70 2.98
N SER A 41 -2.78 -10.81 3.47
CA SER A 41 -3.47 -12.08 3.75
C SER A 41 -3.45 -12.38 5.24
N THR A 42 -4.48 -13.07 5.74
CA THR A 42 -4.50 -13.64 7.11
C THR A 42 -3.59 -14.86 7.26
N LYS A 43 -3.12 -15.44 6.15
CA LYS A 43 -2.04 -16.44 6.17
C LYS A 43 -0.70 -15.72 6.20
N GLU A 44 0.04 -15.93 7.28
CA GLU A 44 1.37 -15.35 7.46
C GLU A 44 2.28 -15.63 6.27
N GLY A 45 3.04 -14.62 5.85
CA GLY A 45 4.02 -14.72 4.77
C GLY A 45 3.45 -14.81 3.35
N LYS A 46 2.12 -15.01 3.18
CA LYS A 46 1.52 -15.01 1.83
C LYS A 46 1.63 -13.62 1.20
N VAL A 47 2.24 -13.60 0.02
CA VAL A 47 2.49 -12.40 -0.77
C VAL A 47 1.20 -11.86 -1.38
N ILE A 48 0.99 -10.56 -1.25
CA ILE A 48 -0.05 -9.78 -1.90
C ILE A 48 0.60 -8.66 -2.70
N ILE A 49 0.10 -8.41 -3.91
CA ILE A 49 0.57 -7.34 -4.80
C ILE A 49 -0.58 -6.37 -5.03
N HIS A 50 -0.33 -5.11 -4.71
CA HIS A 50 -1.14 -3.97 -5.09
C HIS A 50 -0.50 -3.25 -6.26
N TRP A 51 -1.31 -2.65 -7.12
CA TRP A 51 -0.86 -1.84 -8.25
C TRP A 51 -1.68 -0.56 -8.35
N TRP A 52 -1.12 0.45 -9.01
CA TRP A 52 -1.83 1.67 -9.39
C TRP A 52 -1.26 2.24 -10.69
N GLU A 53 -2.09 2.99 -11.39
CA GLU A 53 -1.69 3.80 -12.54
C GLU A 53 -2.49 5.11 -12.58
N GLY A 54 -1.93 6.12 -13.21
CA GLY A 54 -2.59 7.41 -13.38
C GLY A 54 -1.60 8.48 -13.82
N ALA A 55 -1.83 9.71 -13.39
CA ALA A 55 -1.08 10.86 -13.87
C ALA A 55 -0.65 11.81 -12.73
N MET A 56 0.45 12.51 -12.97
CA MET A 56 1.05 13.52 -12.10
C MET A 56 1.03 14.88 -12.80
N TYR A 57 0.49 15.87 -12.10
CA TYR A 57 0.33 17.23 -12.58
C TYR A 57 1.01 18.23 -11.66
N SER A 58 1.43 19.37 -12.19
CA SER A 58 1.81 20.52 -11.38
C SER A 58 0.62 21.46 -11.16
N HIS A 59 0.56 22.07 -9.98
CA HIS A 59 -0.28 23.22 -9.68
C HIS A 59 0.59 24.40 -9.24
N VAL A 60 0.68 25.43 -10.07
CA VAL A 60 1.50 26.63 -9.81
C VAL A 60 0.63 27.87 -9.99
N PRO A 61 0.57 28.78 -9.00
CA PRO A 61 -0.23 29.98 -9.11
C PRO A 61 0.14 30.82 -10.35
N GLY A 62 -0.88 31.21 -11.11
CA GLY A 62 -0.73 32.10 -12.27
C GLY A 62 -0.33 31.41 -13.58
N GLU A 63 -0.21 30.08 -13.63
CA GLU A 63 -0.04 29.32 -14.87
C GLU A 63 -1.04 28.16 -14.97
N LYS A 64 -1.18 27.61 -16.18
CA LYS A 64 -1.97 26.39 -16.39
C LYS A 64 -1.23 25.21 -15.78
N ASP A 65 -1.99 24.33 -15.12
CA ASP A 65 -1.49 23.03 -14.68
C ASP A 65 -0.88 22.27 -15.86
N ARG A 66 0.25 21.60 -15.61
CA ARG A 66 1.00 20.85 -16.61
C ARG A 66 0.88 19.38 -16.30
N HIS A 67 0.54 18.57 -17.30
CA HIS A 67 0.68 17.11 -17.21
C HIS A 67 2.17 16.78 -17.29
N LEU A 68 2.75 16.40 -16.16
CA LEU A 68 4.19 16.16 -16.08
C LEU A 68 4.52 14.73 -16.52
N PHE A 69 3.83 13.74 -15.96
CA PHE A 69 4.08 12.32 -16.18
C PHE A 69 2.81 11.51 -16.06
N ASP A 70 2.71 10.44 -16.85
CA ASP A 70 1.95 9.29 -16.42
C ASP A 70 2.78 8.48 -15.41
N ILE A 71 2.11 7.74 -14.53
CA ILE A 71 2.74 6.93 -13.49
C ILE A 71 2.14 5.53 -13.46
N GLN A 72 2.99 4.55 -13.22
CA GLN A 72 2.61 3.19 -12.87
C GLN A 72 3.39 2.78 -11.63
N GLY A 73 2.74 2.09 -10.70
CA GLY A 73 3.42 1.60 -9.52
C GLY A 73 2.82 0.34 -8.95
N MET A 74 3.58 -0.27 -8.06
CA MET A 74 3.15 -1.42 -7.29
C MET A 74 3.72 -1.40 -5.88
N ASN A 75 3.01 -2.09 -5.00
CA ASN A 75 3.50 -2.46 -3.69
C ASN A 75 3.38 -3.97 -3.52
N ILE A 76 4.47 -4.61 -3.11
CA ILE A 76 4.50 -6.03 -2.79
C ILE A 76 4.69 -6.20 -1.29
N ARG A 77 3.82 -7.01 -0.67
CA ARG A 77 3.75 -7.12 0.78
C ARG A 77 3.37 -8.51 1.24
N HIS A 78 3.69 -8.78 2.50
CA HIS A 78 3.14 -9.89 3.27
C HIS A 78 2.97 -9.47 4.73
N CYS A 79 2.36 -10.32 5.54
CA CYS A 79 2.11 -10.00 6.95
C CYS A 79 2.66 -11.07 7.88
N LYS A 80 3.12 -10.61 9.04
CA LYS A 80 3.39 -11.43 10.22
C LYS A 80 2.19 -11.37 11.15
N ASN A 81 1.79 -12.52 11.70
CA ASN A 81 0.71 -12.62 12.66
C ASN A 81 1.28 -12.62 14.08
N PHE A 82 0.51 -12.07 15.02
CA PHE A 82 0.84 -12.02 16.42
C PHE A 82 -0.33 -12.53 17.26
N SER A 83 -0.01 -13.10 18.41
CA SER A 83 -0.97 -13.48 19.43
C SER A 83 -0.46 -12.95 20.76
N ASP A 84 -1.23 -12.07 21.36
CA ASP A 84 -0.93 -11.48 22.67
C ASP A 84 -2.05 -11.83 23.66
N SER A 85 -1.69 -12.24 24.88
CA SER A 85 -2.65 -12.71 25.88
C SER A 85 -3.59 -11.62 26.40
N LYS A 86 -3.21 -10.35 26.30
CA LYS A 86 -4.02 -9.19 26.73
C LYS A 86 -4.63 -8.46 25.54
N ARG A 87 -3.85 -8.32 24.46
CA ARG A 87 -4.20 -7.52 23.29
C ARG A 87 -4.90 -8.31 22.19
N GLY A 88 -4.88 -9.64 22.26
CA GLY A 88 -5.54 -10.52 21.30
C GLY A 88 -4.74 -10.73 20.01
N TYR A 89 -5.45 -11.08 18.95
CA TYR A 89 -4.86 -11.26 17.62
C TYR A 89 -4.29 -9.95 17.09
N GLY A 90 -3.14 -10.02 16.41
CA GLY A 90 -2.54 -8.88 15.75
C GLY A 90 -1.79 -9.22 14.47
N PHE A 91 -1.44 -8.20 13.70
CA PHE A 91 -0.65 -8.36 12.49
C PHE A 91 0.22 -7.13 12.22
N GLN A 92 1.28 -7.33 11.43
CA GLN A 92 2.12 -6.25 10.89
C GLN A 92 2.48 -6.56 9.45
N SER A 93 2.33 -5.57 8.57
CA SER A 93 2.69 -5.68 7.14
C SER A 93 4.12 -5.24 6.90
N PHE A 94 4.82 -5.98 6.04
CA PHE A 94 6.16 -5.67 5.55
C PHE A 94 6.13 -5.57 4.03
N SER A 95 6.66 -4.47 3.46
CA SER A 95 6.46 -4.21 2.04
C SER A 95 7.60 -3.46 1.36
N ARG A 96 7.61 -3.55 0.03
CA ARG A 96 8.40 -2.71 -0.88
C ARG A 96 7.49 -2.04 -1.88
N GLU A 97 7.95 -0.91 -2.41
CA GLU A 97 7.20 -0.11 -3.36
C GLU A 97 8.07 0.39 -4.51
N VAL A 98 7.53 0.31 -5.73
CA VAL A 98 8.10 0.93 -6.94
C VAL A 98 7.04 1.78 -7.61
N MET A 99 7.44 2.96 -8.09
CA MET A 99 6.63 3.74 -9.03
C MET A 99 7.54 4.36 -10.09
N ILE A 100 7.22 4.08 -11.35
CA ILE A 100 7.92 4.62 -12.52
C ILE A 100 7.20 5.86 -13.05
N HIS A 101 7.98 6.74 -13.67
CA HIS A 101 7.50 7.94 -14.35
C HIS A 101 7.58 7.68 -15.84
N LEU A 102 6.52 8.01 -16.55
CA LEU A 102 6.36 7.79 -17.97
C LEU A 102 6.18 9.14 -18.67
N ASP A 103 6.71 9.23 -19.89
CA ASP A 103 6.42 10.35 -20.79
C ASP A 103 4.92 10.31 -21.15
N PRO A 104 4.16 11.39 -20.89
CA PRO A 104 2.71 11.39 -21.06
C PRO A 104 2.25 11.39 -22.53
N ALA A 105 3.15 11.65 -23.48
CA ALA A 105 2.83 11.62 -24.91
C ALA A 105 3.06 10.23 -25.52
N THR A 106 4.02 9.47 -24.99
CA THR A 106 4.48 8.20 -25.57
C THR A 106 4.22 6.97 -24.69
N GLY A 107 3.93 7.15 -23.40
CA GLY A 107 3.77 6.08 -22.42
C GLY A 107 5.08 5.33 -22.08
N LYS A 108 6.24 5.84 -22.53
CA LYS A 108 7.54 5.20 -22.31
C LYS A 108 8.16 5.66 -20.99
N ILE A 109 8.93 4.78 -20.36
CA ILE A 109 9.76 5.14 -19.21
C ILE A 109 10.74 6.23 -19.61
N ILE A 110 10.84 7.25 -18.77
CA ILE A 110 11.77 8.37 -18.95
C ILE A 110 12.91 8.31 -17.94
N ASP A 111 14.14 8.38 -18.46
CA ASP A 111 15.35 8.45 -17.64
C ASP A 111 15.89 9.89 -17.52
N ARG A 112 15.48 10.77 -18.44
CA ARG A 112 15.82 12.21 -18.46
C ARG A 112 14.58 13.03 -18.71
N TRP A 113 14.46 14.16 -18.03
CA TRP A 113 13.33 15.06 -18.13
C TRP A 113 13.81 16.51 -18.19
N LYS A 114 13.31 17.24 -19.19
CA LYS A 114 13.57 18.68 -19.30
C LYS A 114 12.64 19.43 -18.38
N ASN A 115 13.18 20.01 -17.31
CA ASN A 115 12.43 20.82 -16.38
C ASN A 115 11.85 22.04 -17.13
N PRO A 116 10.52 22.18 -17.24
CA PRO A 116 9.90 23.16 -18.10
C PRO A 116 9.84 24.55 -17.46
N TRP A 117 10.44 24.72 -16.28
CA TRP A 117 10.58 25.97 -15.56
C TRP A 117 12.02 26.51 -15.52
N THR A 118 13.01 25.63 -15.48
CA THR A 118 14.44 26.01 -15.48
C THR A 118 15.09 25.80 -16.85
N GLY A 119 14.51 24.95 -17.71
CA GLY A 119 15.08 24.54 -18.98
C GLY A 119 16.19 23.48 -18.85
N GLU A 120 16.59 23.14 -17.63
CA GLU A 120 17.61 22.14 -17.32
C GLU A 120 17.12 20.74 -17.64
N GLU A 121 18.02 19.88 -18.12
CA GLU A 121 17.75 18.47 -18.31
C GLU A 121 18.21 17.70 -17.07
N LEU A 122 17.28 17.06 -16.37
CA LEU A 122 17.50 16.38 -15.10
C LEU A 122 17.31 14.88 -15.24
N GLU A 123 18.08 14.10 -14.50
CA GLU A 123 17.85 12.66 -14.37
C GLU A 123 16.58 12.39 -13.56
N VAL A 124 15.75 11.49 -14.07
CA VAL A 124 14.51 11.09 -13.41
C VAL A 124 14.83 10.07 -12.33
N VAL A 125 14.42 10.37 -11.09
CA VAL A 125 14.51 9.40 -9.99
C VAL A 125 13.15 8.77 -9.77
N HIS A 126 12.99 7.54 -10.25
CA HIS A 126 11.82 6.71 -9.97
C HIS A 126 11.73 6.33 -8.49
N VAL A 127 10.52 6.06 -8.01
CA VAL A 127 10.31 5.62 -6.63
C VAL A 127 10.71 4.16 -6.52
N ALA A 128 11.55 3.86 -5.54
CA ALA A 128 12.02 2.52 -5.21
C ALA A 128 12.24 2.44 -3.69
N ASN A 129 11.16 2.41 -2.92
CA ASN A 129 11.21 2.44 -1.46
C ASN A 129 11.32 1.01 -0.89
N ASP A 130 12.38 0.75 -0.13
CA ASP A 130 12.59 -0.52 0.58
C ASP A 130 13.25 -0.28 1.96
N PRO A 131 12.55 -0.50 3.08
CA PRO A 131 11.16 -0.98 3.20
C PRO A 131 10.10 0.12 3.32
N VAL A 132 8.83 -0.27 3.18
CA VAL A 132 7.63 0.53 3.51
C VAL A 132 6.73 -0.29 4.44
N ASN A 133 7.21 -0.54 5.66
CA ASN A 133 6.54 -1.40 6.63
C ASN A 133 5.44 -0.66 7.40
N MET A 134 4.47 -1.39 7.93
CA MET A 134 3.67 -0.87 9.04
C MET A 134 4.59 -0.58 10.22
N ARG A 135 4.55 0.65 10.74
CA ARG A 135 5.46 1.11 11.80
C ARG A 135 5.37 0.25 13.06
N THR A 136 4.16 -0.17 13.41
CA THR A 136 3.88 -1.04 14.54
C THR A 136 2.79 -2.05 14.17
N PRO A 137 2.77 -3.22 14.83
CA PRO A 137 1.66 -4.16 14.74
C PRO A 137 0.35 -3.53 15.24
N ILE A 138 -0.74 -3.85 14.55
CA ILE A 138 -2.12 -3.61 15.03
C ILE A 138 -2.57 -4.86 15.79
N TYR A 139 -3.29 -4.67 16.89
CA TYR A 139 -3.88 -5.74 17.70
C TYR A 139 -5.35 -5.47 17.95
N ALA A 140 -6.10 -6.51 18.30
CA ALA A 140 -7.53 -6.41 18.64
C ALA A 140 -7.80 -5.43 19.79
N ARG A 141 -6.81 -5.24 20.68
CA ARG A 141 -6.81 -4.19 21.70
C ARG A 141 -5.47 -3.47 21.78
N ASP A 142 -5.50 -2.20 22.13
CA ASP A 142 -4.29 -1.45 22.44
C ASP A 142 -3.73 -1.81 23.83
N GLU A 143 -2.64 -1.16 24.23
CA GLU A 143 -1.98 -1.40 25.53
C GLU A 143 -2.87 -1.05 26.74
N SER A 144 -3.86 -0.17 26.56
CA SER A 144 -4.85 0.19 27.58
C SER A 144 -6.06 -0.75 27.60
N GLY A 145 -6.14 -1.71 26.67
CA GLY A 145 -7.26 -2.62 26.51
C GLY A 145 -8.40 -2.07 25.63
N LYS A 146 -8.25 -0.86 25.06
CA LYS A 146 -9.24 -0.26 24.16
C LYS A 146 -9.36 -1.13 22.90
N PRO A 147 -10.58 -1.51 22.48
CA PRO A 147 -10.78 -2.31 21.28
C PRO A 147 -10.37 -1.55 20.01
N TYR A 148 -9.88 -2.30 19.02
CA TYR A 148 -9.68 -1.79 17.66
C TYR A 148 -11.04 -1.54 16.98
N GLU A 149 -11.23 -0.32 16.47
CA GLU A 149 -12.44 0.10 15.76
C GLU A 149 -12.12 0.22 14.26
N LEU A 150 -12.70 -0.66 13.46
CA LEU A 150 -12.51 -0.63 12.01
C LEU A 150 -13.35 0.49 11.39
N GLN A 151 -12.70 1.39 10.66
CA GLN A 151 -13.38 2.48 9.96
C GLN A 151 -13.82 2.03 8.56
N LEU A 152 -15.07 1.53 8.47
CA LEU A 152 -15.64 1.01 7.23
C LEU A 152 -17.06 1.53 7.01
N LYS A 153 -17.36 2.00 5.80
CA LYS A 153 -18.71 2.34 5.36
C LYS A 153 -19.24 1.21 4.49
N ILE A 154 -20.35 0.60 4.90
CA ILE A 154 -21.02 -0.43 4.10
C ILE A 154 -22.17 0.21 3.31
N SER A 155 -22.26 -0.10 2.03
CA SER A 155 -23.39 0.25 1.16
C SER A 155 -23.71 -0.93 0.24
N GLY A 156 -24.81 -1.63 0.51
CA GLY A 156 -25.15 -2.86 -0.21
C GLY A 156 -24.04 -3.90 -0.11
N LYS A 157 -23.56 -4.39 -1.26
CA LYS A 157 -22.46 -5.36 -1.37
C LYS A 157 -21.06 -4.73 -1.39
N THR A 158 -20.96 -3.41 -1.17
CA THR A 158 -19.68 -2.69 -1.21
C THR A 158 -19.31 -2.18 0.16
N ALA A 159 -18.13 -2.58 0.61
CA ALA A 159 -17.45 -2.03 1.77
C ALA A 159 -16.43 -0.98 1.30
N MET A 160 -16.44 0.19 1.93
CA MET A 160 -15.63 1.34 1.55
C MET A 160 -14.80 1.81 2.74
N ALA A 161 -13.50 1.94 2.55
CA ALA A 161 -12.59 2.52 3.53
C ALA A 161 -11.91 3.75 2.94
N ARG A 162 -11.78 4.80 3.75
CA ARG A 162 -11.00 5.98 3.42
C ARG A 162 -9.85 6.14 4.39
N SER A 163 -8.72 6.63 3.90
CA SER A 163 -7.59 6.99 4.76
C SER A 163 -6.94 8.26 4.24
N VAL A 164 -6.58 9.15 5.16
CA VAL A 164 -5.89 10.40 4.87
C VAL A 164 -4.64 10.43 5.72
N TYR A 165 -3.48 10.60 5.07
CA TYR A 165 -2.18 10.68 5.75
C TYR A 165 -1.58 12.07 5.53
N PRO A 166 -1.85 13.02 6.44
CA PRO A 166 -1.19 14.33 6.41
C PRO A 166 0.22 14.19 6.98
N LEU A 167 1.24 14.38 6.13
CA LEU A 167 2.64 14.22 6.47
C LEU A 167 3.31 15.59 6.60
N PHE A 168 3.79 15.90 7.79
CA PHE A 168 4.56 17.12 8.07
C PHE A 168 5.70 16.83 9.03
N TYR A 169 6.94 16.87 8.55
CA TYR A 169 8.13 16.61 9.37
C TYR A 169 9.37 17.28 8.78
N ALA A 170 10.47 17.32 9.55
CA ALA A 170 11.74 17.88 9.10
C ALA A 170 12.23 17.16 7.83
N ASN A 171 12.46 17.91 6.77
CA ASN A 171 12.88 17.34 5.49
C ASN A 171 14.29 16.72 5.63
N PRO A 172 14.49 15.43 5.29
CA PRO A 172 15.82 14.80 5.31
C PRO A 172 16.86 15.49 4.42
N LEU A 173 16.40 16.27 3.42
CA LEU A 173 17.22 17.06 2.51
C LEU A 173 17.37 18.53 2.95
N ALA A 174 16.83 18.93 4.10
CA ALA A 174 17.02 20.29 4.62
C ALA A 174 18.50 20.58 4.88
N GLY A 175 18.89 21.85 4.70
CA GLY A 175 20.28 22.30 4.88
C GLY A 175 21.03 22.29 3.56
N GLN A 176 22.03 21.42 3.41
CA GLN A 176 23.00 21.45 2.31
C GLN A 176 22.45 21.18 0.90
N TYR A 177 21.19 20.77 0.75
CA TYR A 177 20.54 20.48 -0.55
C TYR A 177 19.45 21.50 -0.93
N GLN A 178 19.57 22.77 -0.50
CA GLN A 178 18.55 23.80 -0.78
C GLN A 178 18.22 23.96 -2.27
N ASP A 179 19.19 23.74 -3.16
CA ASP A 179 18.98 23.81 -4.61
C ASP A 179 17.97 22.76 -5.10
N TRP A 180 17.90 21.61 -4.42
CA TRP A 180 16.97 20.53 -4.74
C TRP A 180 15.62 20.74 -4.08
N ILE A 181 15.62 20.93 -2.75
CA ILE A 181 14.42 21.18 -1.96
C ILE A 181 14.79 21.73 -0.58
N GLY A 182 14.04 22.72 -0.10
CA GLY A 182 14.20 23.32 1.23
C GLY A 182 13.05 23.03 2.20
N GLY A 183 13.16 23.55 3.42
CA GLY A 183 12.05 23.60 4.39
C GLY A 183 11.64 22.25 5.01
N ASN A 184 10.38 22.16 5.45
CA ASN A 184 9.78 20.92 5.97
C ASN A 184 9.23 20.07 4.83
N TYR A 185 9.27 18.75 4.98
CA TYR A 185 8.52 17.86 4.10
C TYR A 185 7.03 18.06 4.37
N HIS A 186 6.27 18.29 3.30
CA HIS A 186 4.83 18.47 3.37
C HIS A 186 4.17 17.72 2.21
N ALA A 187 3.33 16.74 2.56
CA ALA A 187 2.52 16.00 1.61
C ALA A 187 1.25 15.51 2.29
N VAL A 188 0.22 15.25 1.50
CA VAL A 188 -0.96 14.51 1.93
C VAL A 188 -1.22 13.38 0.96
N GLU A 189 -1.51 12.20 1.51
CA GLU A 189 -1.99 11.05 0.74
C GLU A 189 -3.45 10.77 1.07
N LEU A 190 -4.23 10.52 0.03
CA LEU A 190 -5.67 10.36 0.04
C LEU A 190 -5.99 9.01 -0.60
N PHE A 191 -6.58 8.11 0.17
CA PHE A 191 -6.92 6.77 -0.28
C PHE A 191 -8.42 6.52 -0.19
N GLY A 192 -8.99 5.97 -1.26
CA GLY A 192 -10.30 5.34 -1.31
C GLY A 192 -10.15 3.87 -1.68
N ASN A 193 -10.58 2.97 -0.80
CA ASN A 193 -10.51 1.54 -1.00
C ASN A 193 -11.91 0.94 -1.02
N PHE A 194 -12.13 0.02 -1.95
CA PHE A 194 -13.41 -0.63 -2.15
C PHE A 194 -13.24 -2.15 -2.08
N TYR A 195 -14.24 -2.84 -1.52
CA TYR A 195 -14.23 -4.28 -1.32
C TYR A 195 -15.63 -4.85 -1.52
N ASP A 196 -15.71 -6.08 -2.02
CA ASP A 196 -16.94 -6.87 -1.98
C ASP A 196 -17.16 -7.39 -0.55
N THR A 197 -18.36 -7.19 0.01
CA THR A 197 -18.65 -7.57 1.40
C THR A 197 -18.66 -9.07 1.62
N ASP A 198 -19.13 -9.85 0.63
CA ASP A 198 -19.19 -11.31 0.73
C ASP A 198 -17.77 -11.88 0.80
N ASP A 199 -16.83 -11.27 0.09
CA ASP A 199 -15.41 -11.62 0.16
C ASP A 199 -14.74 -11.14 1.45
N LEU A 200 -14.95 -9.86 1.80
CA LEU A 200 -14.29 -9.22 2.94
C LEU A 200 -14.65 -9.90 4.27
N PHE A 201 -15.92 -10.28 4.45
CA PHE A 201 -16.42 -10.87 5.69
C PHE A 201 -16.43 -12.41 5.70
N ASP A 202 -16.08 -13.09 4.60
CA ASP A 202 -15.98 -14.55 4.59
C ASP A 202 -14.79 -15.04 5.44
N PRO A 203 -15.02 -15.80 6.53
CA PRO A 203 -13.97 -16.32 7.40
C PRO A 203 -13.12 -17.42 6.73
N LYS A 204 -13.60 -18.02 5.63
CA LYS A 204 -12.90 -19.08 4.89
C LYS A 204 -11.86 -18.51 3.92
N ARG A 205 -11.92 -17.20 3.63
CA ARG A 205 -11.00 -16.52 2.70
C ARG A 205 -9.90 -15.84 3.48
N ASP A 206 -8.67 -16.13 3.09
CA ASP A 206 -7.50 -15.52 3.70
C ASP A 206 -7.18 -14.13 3.14
N THR A 207 -7.77 -13.76 2.00
CA THR A 207 -7.59 -12.46 1.38
C THR A 207 -8.80 -12.10 0.51
N VAL A 208 -8.94 -10.82 0.19
CA VAL A 208 -9.92 -10.34 -0.80
C VAL A 208 -9.43 -10.62 -2.22
N ARG A 209 -10.34 -11.02 -3.11
CA ARG A 209 -10.11 -11.25 -4.55
C ARG A 209 -9.77 -9.96 -5.27
N GLN A 210 -10.49 -8.89 -4.93
CA GLN A 210 -10.40 -7.59 -5.57
C GLN A 210 -10.36 -6.51 -4.50
N ASN A 211 -9.63 -5.44 -4.80
CA ASN A 211 -9.57 -4.25 -3.97
C ASN A 211 -9.38 -3.04 -4.88
N PRO A 212 -10.44 -2.57 -5.58
CA PRO A 212 -10.34 -1.33 -6.31
C PRO A 212 -9.85 -0.20 -5.40
N LEU A 213 -8.91 0.58 -5.93
CA LEU A 213 -8.19 1.64 -5.23
C LEU A 213 -8.37 2.93 -6.02
N ALA A 214 -8.58 4.02 -5.31
CA ALA A 214 -8.32 5.37 -5.78
C ALA A 214 -7.26 5.98 -4.86
N TRP A 215 -6.18 6.50 -5.44
CA TRP A 215 -5.13 7.18 -4.69
C TRP A 215 -4.82 8.53 -5.31
N SER A 216 -4.69 9.51 -4.43
CA SER A 216 -4.20 10.85 -4.76
C SER A 216 -3.17 11.26 -3.73
N ARG A 217 -2.12 11.92 -4.20
CA ARG A 217 -1.11 12.56 -3.36
C ARG A 217 -0.92 13.98 -3.82
N ILE A 218 -0.89 14.90 -2.86
CA ILE A 218 -0.48 16.29 -3.06
C ILE A 218 0.81 16.50 -2.28
N SER A 219 1.82 17.12 -2.90
CA SER A 219 3.08 17.46 -2.22
C SER A 219 3.74 18.67 -2.87
N ALA A 220 4.81 19.18 -2.26
CA ALA A 220 5.78 19.99 -2.99
C ALA A 220 6.35 19.23 -4.21
N PHE A 221 7.03 19.94 -5.11
CA PHE A 221 7.78 19.34 -6.20
C PHE A 221 8.73 18.22 -5.71
N LEU A 222 8.90 17.18 -6.52
CA LEU A 222 9.80 16.09 -6.18
C LEU A 222 11.24 16.61 -6.11
N PRO A 223 12.09 16.15 -5.17
CA PRO A 223 13.41 16.71 -4.97
C PRO A 223 14.27 16.71 -6.24
N TRP A 224 14.24 15.62 -7.01
CA TRP A 224 15.01 15.47 -8.24
C TRP A 224 14.59 16.44 -9.35
N MET A 225 13.42 17.09 -9.23
CA MET A 225 13.01 18.16 -10.15
C MET A 225 13.81 19.45 -9.94
N LYS A 226 14.60 19.56 -8.86
CA LYS A 226 15.48 20.69 -8.57
C LYS A 226 14.76 22.03 -8.56
N MET A 227 13.67 22.08 -7.78
CA MET A 227 12.76 23.23 -7.71
C MET A 227 13.03 24.12 -6.49
N GLY A 228 13.91 23.71 -5.58
CA GLY A 228 14.26 24.46 -4.37
C GLY A 228 13.01 24.87 -3.58
N SER A 229 12.88 26.17 -3.29
CA SER A 229 11.74 26.77 -2.59
C SER A 229 10.67 27.34 -3.52
N ARG A 230 10.61 26.90 -4.79
CA ARG A 230 9.63 27.40 -5.75
C ARG A 230 8.21 27.12 -5.28
N VAL A 231 7.37 28.15 -5.39
CA VAL A 231 5.94 28.05 -5.09
C VAL A 231 5.26 27.13 -6.09
N GLY A 232 4.46 26.21 -5.58
CA GLY A 232 3.68 25.26 -6.36
C GLY A 232 3.71 23.87 -5.72
N GLU A 233 2.79 23.04 -6.20
CA GLU A 233 2.61 21.68 -5.72
C GLU A 233 2.54 20.73 -6.92
N ILE A 234 2.71 19.45 -6.64
CA ILE A 234 2.32 18.37 -7.53
C ILE A 234 1.11 17.68 -6.95
N TYR A 235 0.20 17.24 -7.82
CA TYR A 235 -0.87 16.34 -7.43
C TYR A 235 -0.91 15.14 -8.36
N THR A 236 -1.35 14.01 -7.80
CA THR A 236 -1.56 12.77 -8.54
C THR A 236 -3.02 12.36 -8.45
N SER A 237 -3.50 11.73 -9.52
CA SER A 237 -4.80 11.06 -9.53
C SER A 237 -4.61 9.69 -10.17
N THR A 238 -4.96 8.65 -9.43
CA THR A 238 -4.70 7.27 -9.83
C THR A 238 -5.88 6.37 -9.50
N ILE A 239 -5.95 5.29 -10.25
CA ILE A 239 -6.74 4.11 -9.92
C ILE A 239 -5.79 2.94 -9.68
N GLY A 240 -6.30 1.87 -9.08
CA GLY A 240 -5.50 0.67 -8.89
C GLY A 240 -6.30 -0.51 -8.35
N GLY A 241 -5.56 -1.54 -7.97
CA GLY A 241 -6.13 -2.66 -7.24
C GLY A 241 -5.11 -3.72 -6.86
N ARG A 242 -5.51 -4.99 -7.00
CA ARG A 242 -4.66 -6.15 -6.73
C ARG A 242 -4.53 -7.02 -7.96
N VAL A 243 -3.39 -7.70 -8.06
CA VAL A 243 -3.12 -8.75 -9.04
C VAL A 243 -2.62 -10.00 -8.33
N ALA A 244 -2.80 -11.17 -8.94
CA ALA A 244 -2.38 -12.43 -8.34
C ALA A 244 -0.87 -12.66 -8.46
N SER A 245 -0.22 -12.04 -9.44
CA SER A 245 1.21 -12.17 -9.72
C SER A 245 1.79 -10.93 -10.39
N VAL A 246 3.13 -10.81 -10.38
CA VAL A 246 3.84 -9.75 -11.13
C VAL A 246 3.54 -9.83 -12.63
N ASP A 247 3.24 -11.02 -13.16
CA ASP A 247 3.00 -11.21 -14.60
C ASP A 247 1.69 -10.60 -15.10
N GLU A 248 0.76 -10.32 -14.19
CA GLU A 248 -0.51 -9.62 -14.46
C GLU A 248 -0.37 -8.09 -14.42
N LEU A 249 0.79 -7.54 -14.04
CA LEU A 249 1.02 -6.09 -14.10
C LEU A 249 1.09 -5.60 -15.54
N ALA A 250 0.62 -4.38 -15.77
CA ALA A 250 0.72 -3.72 -17.07
C ALA A 250 2.17 -3.43 -17.44
N GLU A 251 2.43 -3.35 -18.75
CA GLU A 251 3.67 -2.76 -19.25
C GLU A 251 3.60 -1.23 -19.14
N PRO A 252 4.74 -0.54 -18.95
CA PRO A 252 6.09 -1.10 -18.86
C PRO A 252 6.52 -1.54 -17.45
N LEU A 253 5.65 -1.40 -16.43
CA LEU A 253 5.97 -1.76 -15.05
C LEU A 253 6.41 -3.22 -14.87
N ARG A 254 5.74 -4.15 -15.55
CA ARG A 254 6.10 -5.58 -15.45
C ARG A 254 7.54 -5.86 -15.88
N SER A 255 7.95 -5.38 -17.06
CA SER A 255 9.29 -5.65 -17.59
C SER A 255 10.37 -4.94 -16.76
N ILE A 256 10.14 -3.68 -16.38
CA ILE A 256 11.14 -2.89 -15.66
C ILE A 256 11.44 -3.45 -14.26
N LEU A 257 10.46 -4.10 -13.62
CA LEU A 257 10.67 -4.81 -12.36
C LEU A 257 11.72 -5.92 -12.49
N ARG A 258 11.77 -6.61 -13.63
CA ARG A 258 12.74 -7.69 -13.86
C ARG A 258 14.10 -7.15 -14.25
N GLU A 259 14.13 -6.08 -15.05
CA GLU A 259 15.34 -5.52 -15.61
C GLU A 259 16.11 -4.63 -14.63
N ARG A 260 15.42 -3.72 -13.93
CA ARG A 260 16.05 -2.69 -13.09
C ARG A 260 15.75 -2.84 -11.60
N TYR A 261 14.64 -3.49 -11.25
CA TYR A 261 14.16 -3.56 -9.86
C TYR A 261 13.91 -5.00 -9.36
N PRO A 262 14.81 -5.99 -9.59
CA PRO A 262 14.53 -7.39 -9.30
C PRO A 262 14.26 -7.67 -7.81
N GLN A 263 14.79 -6.84 -6.90
CA GLN A 263 14.50 -6.94 -5.47
C GLN A 263 13.01 -6.67 -5.12
N TYR A 264 12.26 -6.01 -5.99
CA TYR A 264 10.84 -5.72 -5.79
C TYR A 264 9.92 -6.83 -6.33
N LEU A 265 10.50 -7.96 -6.76
CA LEU A 265 9.75 -9.18 -7.07
C LEU A 265 9.38 -9.98 -5.81
N THR A 266 9.94 -9.61 -4.66
CA THR A 266 9.64 -10.21 -3.35
C THR A 266 9.52 -9.15 -2.26
N PRO A 267 8.64 -9.30 -1.26
CA PRO A 267 8.61 -8.40 -0.11
C PRO A 267 9.90 -8.53 0.73
N PRO A 268 10.18 -7.61 1.67
CA PRO A 268 11.28 -7.79 2.61
C PRO A 268 10.97 -8.96 3.56
N PRO A 269 11.93 -9.45 4.37
CA PRO A 269 11.67 -10.49 5.36
C PRO A 269 10.62 -10.07 6.41
N LEU A 270 9.89 -11.05 6.96
CA LEU A 270 9.00 -10.80 8.10
C LEU A 270 9.81 -10.28 9.29
N GLY A 271 9.38 -9.17 9.89
CA GLY A 271 10.08 -8.56 11.01
C GLY A 271 11.28 -7.71 10.60
N ASP A 272 11.38 -7.28 9.34
CA ASP A 272 12.45 -6.38 8.87
C ASP A 272 12.56 -5.14 9.79
N PRO A 273 13.72 -4.94 10.46
CA PRO A 273 13.89 -3.89 11.45
C PRO A 273 14.34 -2.56 10.83
N ARG A 274 14.62 -2.52 9.52
CA ARG A 274 15.09 -1.30 8.84
C ARG A 274 14.02 -0.20 8.97
N PRO A 275 14.43 1.06 9.16
CA PRO A 275 13.50 2.18 9.11
C PRO A 275 12.87 2.28 7.72
N ASN A 276 11.62 2.76 7.66
CA ASN A 276 10.95 2.96 6.38
C ASN A 276 11.68 4.01 5.55
N GLU A 277 11.74 3.76 4.25
CA GLU A 277 12.24 4.69 3.24
C GLU A 277 11.09 5.51 2.65
N THR A 278 11.44 6.71 2.16
CA THR A 278 10.58 7.60 1.39
C THR A 278 11.32 8.03 0.14
N SER A 279 10.62 8.55 -0.87
CA SER A 279 11.28 9.06 -2.09
C SER A 279 12.34 10.14 -1.77
N TRP A 280 12.18 10.86 -0.65
CA TRP A 280 13.14 11.86 -0.18
C TRP A 280 14.42 11.23 0.41
N THR A 281 14.28 10.19 1.24
CA THR A 281 15.46 9.51 1.83
C THR A 281 16.22 8.73 0.77
N VAL A 282 15.51 8.12 -0.19
CA VAL A 282 16.10 7.48 -1.37
C VAL A 282 16.85 8.50 -2.23
N PHE A 283 16.25 9.65 -2.51
CA PHE A 283 16.92 10.69 -3.29
C PHE A 283 18.16 11.26 -2.59
N LYS A 284 18.12 11.41 -1.27
CA LYS A 284 19.31 11.80 -0.49
C LYS A 284 20.47 10.82 -0.70
N LYS A 285 20.20 9.52 -0.61
CA LYS A 285 21.23 8.48 -0.84
C LYS A 285 21.77 8.53 -2.26
N TYR A 286 20.91 8.78 -3.24
CA TYR A 286 21.31 8.97 -4.64
C TYR A 286 22.31 10.14 -4.77
N LEU A 287 22.00 11.32 -4.21
CA LEU A 287 22.92 12.47 -4.23
C LEU A 287 24.23 12.19 -3.50
N ASP A 288 24.17 11.53 -2.33
CA ASP A 288 25.35 11.21 -1.53
C ASP A 288 26.29 10.19 -2.22
N ALA A 289 25.77 9.40 -3.15
CA ALA A 289 26.54 8.43 -3.93
C ALA A 289 27.22 9.04 -5.17
N GLN A 290 26.88 10.28 -5.55
CA GLN A 290 27.51 10.94 -6.69
C GLN A 290 28.89 11.51 -6.31
N PRO A 291 29.89 11.46 -7.22
CA PRO A 291 31.14 12.18 -7.04
C PRO A 291 30.85 13.68 -6.89
N ARG A 292 31.47 14.33 -5.90
CA ARG A 292 31.39 15.78 -5.70
C ARG A 292 32.28 16.53 -6.67
#